data_AF-A0A835IGD1-F1
#
_entry.id   AF-A0A835IGD1-F1
#
_cell.length_a   1.000
_cell.length_b   1.000
_cell.length_c   1.000
_cell.angle_alpha   90.00
_cell.angle_beta   90.00
_cell.angle_gamma   90.00
#
_symmetry.space_group_name_H-M   'P 1'
#
loop_
_entity.id
_entity.type
_entity.pdbx_description
1 polymer ?
#
loop_
_entity_poly.entity_id
_entity_poly.type
_entity_poly.pdbx_seq_one_letter_code
_entity_poly.pdbx_strand_id
1 'polypeptide(L)'
;MLSSYAPVISAEKAYHEQLSISEITNSAFEPSSMMAKCDPHHGKYMACCLMYRGDVVPKDVNAAVDSKIWILWCIRGGLTYFSSDILF
;
A
#
# COMPACT_ATOMS: atom_id res chain seq x y z
N MET A 1 -5.23 14.25 1.96
CA MET A 1 -5.21 12.92 1.34
C MET A 1 -3.89 12.79 0.62
N LEU A 2 -3.04 11.85 1.05
CA LEU A 2 -1.74 11.61 0.42
C LEU A 2 -1.94 10.46 -0.56
N SER A 3 -1.75 10.72 -1.85
CA SER A 3 -1.81 9.69 -2.87
C SER A 3 -0.41 9.16 -3.14
N SER A 4 -0.25 7.85 -3.14
CA SER A 4 0.96 7.17 -3.60
C SER A 4 0.59 6.09 -4.59
N TYR A 5 1.52 5.79 -5.49
CA TYR A 5 1.34 4.74 -6.49
C TYR A 5 2.60 3.90 -6.59
N ALA A 6 2.44 2.61 -6.39
CA ALA A 6 3.51 1.63 -6.53
C ALA A 6 2.91 0.29 -6.99
N PRO A 7 3.68 -0.52 -7.74
CA PRO A 7 5.01 -0.22 -8.26
C PRO A 7 4.96 0.59 -9.58
N VAL A 8 5.89 1.52 -9.77
CA VAL A 8 6.11 2.19 -11.06
C VAL A 8 7.23 1.45 -11.80
N ILE A 9 6.85 0.43 -12.55
CA ILE A 9 7.78 -0.43 -13.31
C ILE A 9 7.53 -0.33 -14.81
N SER A 10 8.60 -0.46 -15.60
CA SER A 10 8.50 -0.52 -17.06
C SER A 10 7.76 -1.79 -17.50
N ALA A 11 6.99 -1.71 -18.58
CA ALA A 11 6.23 -2.84 -19.15
C ALA A 11 7.12 -4.06 -19.44
N GLU A 12 8.39 -3.85 -19.78
CA GLU A 12 9.35 -4.94 -20.03
C GLU A 12 9.79 -5.67 -18.75
N LYS A 13 9.84 -4.96 -17.61
CA LYS A 13 10.25 -5.53 -16.31
C LYS A 13 9.10 -6.21 -15.57
N ALA A 14 7.86 -5.80 -15.84
CA ALA A 14 6.67 -6.35 -15.21
C ALA A 14 6.45 -7.86 -15.47
N TYR A 15 7.00 -8.42 -16.55
CA TYR A 15 6.87 -9.84 -16.87
C TYR A 15 7.94 -10.72 -16.23
N HIS A 16 9.07 -10.14 -15.79
CA HIS A 16 10.22 -10.90 -15.31
C HIS A 16 10.36 -10.91 -13.78
N GLU A 17 9.76 -9.94 -13.09
CA GLU A 17 9.80 -9.84 -11.63
C GLU A 17 8.40 -9.96 -11.04
N GLN A 18 8.17 -11.01 -10.25
CA GLN A 18 6.99 -11.09 -9.40
C GLN A 18 7.26 -10.26 -8.14
N LEU A 19 6.54 -9.16 -7.99
CA LEU A 19 6.59 -8.35 -6.78
C LEU A 19 5.59 -8.91 -5.78
N SER A 20 6.06 -9.19 -4.57
CA SER A 20 5.19 -9.62 -3.48
C SER A 20 4.33 -8.47 -2.97
N ILE A 21 3.19 -8.81 -2.38
CA ILE A 21 2.24 -7.82 -1.82
C ILE A 21 2.93 -6.92 -0.79
N SER A 22 3.83 -7.48 0.02
CA SER A 22 4.59 -6.74 1.03
C SER A 22 5.56 -5.74 0.41
N GLU A 23 6.26 -6.11 -0.66
CA GLU A 23 7.16 -5.20 -1.40
C GLU A 23 6.39 -4.05 -2.03
N ILE A 24 5.27 -4.33 -2.71
CA ILE A 24 4.42 -3.29 -3.32
C ILE A 24 3.91 -2.32 -2.25
N THR A 25 3.43 -2.87 -1.13
CA THR A 25 2.95 -2.07 0.00
C THR A 25 4.08 -1.22 0.57
N ASN A 26 5.28 -1.79 0.73
CA ASN A 26 6.45 -1.05 1.20
C ASN A 26 6.82 0.11 0.28
N SER A 27 6.89 -0.13 -1.03
CA SER A 27 7.17 0.90 -2.02
C SER A 27 6.11 2.00 -2.03
N ALA A 28 4.83 1.67 -1.82
CA ALA A 28 3.76 2.67 -1.75
C ALA A 28 3.91 3.64 -0.56
N PHE A 29 4.64 3.24 0.50
CA PHE A 29 4.93 4.09 1.66
C PHE A 29 6.33 4.71 1.61
N GLU A 30 7.08 4.53 0.52
CA GLU A 30 8.31 5.28 0.34
C GLU A 30 8.02 6.74 -0.07
N PRO A 31 8.79 7.72 0.44
CA PRO A 31 8.66 9.12 0.03
C PRO A 31 8.83 9.34 -1.48
N SER A 32 9.54 8.43 -2.16
CA SER A 32 9.79 8.42 -3.61
C SER A 32 8.53 8.23 -4.43
N SER A 33 7.57 7.45 -3.91
CA SER A 33 6.33 7.05 -4.59
C SER A 33 5.13 7.90 -4.19
N MET A 34 5.33 8.85 -3.26
CA MET A 34 4.31 9.77 -2.80
C MET A 34 4.17 10.96 -3.75
N MET A 35 2.92 11.32 -4.07
CA MET A 35 2.61 12.47 -4.93
C MET A 35 2.64 13.81 -4.18
N ALA A 36 3.05 13.82 -2.90
CA ALA A 36 3.29 15.03 -2.14
C ALA A 36 4.66 14.97 -1.45
N LYS A 37 5.36 16.10 -1.42
CA LYS A 37 6.60 16.24 -0.65
C LYS A 37 6.28 16.36 0.84
N CYS A 38 6.11 15.23 1.49
CA CYS A 38 6.01 15.11 2.94
C CYS A 38 6.89 13.97 3.43
N ASP A 39 7.51 14.14 4.59
CA ASP A 39 8.27 13.06 5.22
C ASP A 39 7.33 12.26 6.15
N PRO A 40 7.00 11.00 5.79
CA PRO A 40 6.11 10.16 6.59
C PRO A 40 6.72 9.73 7.92
N HIS A 41 8.05 9.79 8.09
CA HIS A 41 8.72 9.34 9.33
C HIS A 41 8.45 10.26 10.52
N HIS A 42 8.15 11.53 10.27
CA HIS A 42 7.81 12.51 11.29
C HIS A 42 6.31 12.49 11.67
N GLY A 43 5.54 11.60 11.04
CA GLY A 43 4.13 11.42 11.30
C GLY A 43 3.79 9.97 11.60
N LYS A 44 2.53 9.74 11.91
CA LYS A 44 1.95 8.41 11.98
C LYS A 44 0.72 8.41 11.06
N TYR A 45 0.37 7.26 10.51
CA TYR A 45 -0.76 7.18 9.58
C TYR A 45 -2.09 7.10 10.35
N MET A 46 -3.03 7.99 10.06
CA MET A 46 -4.39 7.88 10.60
C MET A 46 -5.24 6.90 9.80
N ALA A 47 -5.05 6.84 8.48
CA ALA A 47 -5.90 6.11 7.56
C ALA A 47 -5.19 5.77 6.25
N CYS A 48 -5.45 4.60 5.65
CA CYS A 48 -5.10 4.33 4.26
C CYS A 48 -6.16 3.50 3.53
N CYS A 49 -6.36 3.82 2.26
CA CYS A 49 -7.09 2.98 1.31
C CYS A 49 -6.06 2.43 0.33
N LEU A 50 -5.95 1.11 0.23
CA LEU A 50 -5.01 0.45 -0.68
C LEU A 50 -5.81 -0.30 -1.74
N MET A 51 -5.57 0.08 -2.99
CA MET A 51 -6.19 -0.53 -4.17
C MET A 51 -5.16 -1.45 -4.81
N TYR A 52 -5.31 -2.76 -4.63
CA TYR A 52 -4.45 -3.72 -5.31
C TYR A 52 -5.12 -4.17 -6.61
N ARG A 53 -4.32 -4.36 -7.66
CA ARG A 53 -4.77 -4.95 -8.93
C ARG A 53 -3.97 -6.22 -9.20
N GLY A 54 -4.66 -7.32 -9.48
CA GLY A 54 -4.05 -8.62 -9.78
C GLY A 54 -4.45 -9.71 -8.78
N ASP A 55 -3.65 -10.78 -8.76
CA ASP A 55 -3.83 -11.89 -7.81
C ASP A 55 -3.34 -11.48 -6.42
N VAL A 56 -4.28 -11.12 -5.55
CA VAL A 56 -3.99 -10.54 -4.24
C VAL A 56 -4.69 -11.36 -3.18
N VAL A 57 -3.89 -11.99 -2.31
CA VAL A 57 -4.44 -12.76 -1.20
C VAL A 57 -4.66 -11.84 0.01
N PRO A 58 -5.89 -11.69 0.52
CA PRO A 58 -6.20 -10.75 1.61
C PRO A 58 -5.37 -10.96 2.88
N LYS A 59 -4.93 -12.20 3.14
CA LYS A 59 -4.08 -12.54 4.29
C LYS A 59 -2.72 -11.82 4.25
N ASP A 60 -2.11 -11.72 3.08
CA ASP A 60 -0.77 -11.16 2.89
C ASP A 60 -0.83 -9.64 2.88
N VAL A 61 -1.94 -9.08 2.40
CA VAL A 61 -2.26 -7.65 2.51
C VAL A 61 -2.39 -7.24 3.97
N ASN A 62 -3.15 -7.98 4.77
CA ASN A 62 -3.34 -7.65 6.17
C ASN A 62 -1.99 -7.67 6.92
N ALA A 63 -1.14 -8.66 6.65
CA ALA A 63 0.21 -8.73 7.21
C ALA A 63 1.11 -7.55 6.76
N ALA A 64 1.02 -7.14 5.49
CA ALA A 64 1.80 -6.02 4.96
C ALA A 64 1.37 -4.64 5.50
N VAL A 65 0.08 -4.47 5.81
CA VAL A 65 -0.44 -3.21 6.37
C VAL A 65 -0.19 -3.12 7.88
N ASP A 66 -0.22 -4.24 8.58
CA ASP A 66 0.05 -4.32 10.02
C ASP A 66 1.49 -3.90 10.36
N SER A 67 2.42 -4.04 9.41
CA SER A 67 3.82 -3.62 9.58
C SER A 67 4.05 -2.10 9.55
N LYS A 68 3.01 -1.26 9.43
CA LYS A 68 3.12 0.21 9.30
C LYS A 68 2.80 0.94 10.60
N ILE A 69 3.33 2.16 10.76
CA ILE A 69 3.18 2.93 12.01
C ILE A 69 1.87 3.76 12.00
N TRP A 70 0.83 3.20 12.61
CA TRP A 70 -0.51 3.80 12.67
C TRP A 70 -0.73 4.64 13.94
N ILE A 71 -1.47 5.75 13.82
CA ILE A 71 -1.75 6.68 14.94
C ILE A 71 -2.48 5.96 16.06
N LEU A 72 -3.55 5.25 15.71
CA LEU A 72 -4.47 4.58 16.62
C LEU A 72 -5.62 4.02 15.74
N TRP A 73 -5.34 3.40 14.59
CA TRP A 73 -6.38 3.02 13.60
C TRP A 73 -6.20 1.66 12.92
N CYS A 74 -5.60 0.63 13.47
CA CYS A 74 -5.07 0.28 14.78
C CYS A 74 -5.94 0.33 16.07
N ILE A 75 -6.81 1.31 16.40
CA ILE A 75 -7.78 1.20 17.55
C ILE A 75 -8.93 0.25 17.17
N ARG A 76 -8.62 -1.01 16.88
CA ARG A 76 -9.59 -2.12 16.90
C ARG A 76 -10.66 -2.18 15.79
N GLY A 77 -10.29 -1.94 14.52
CA GLY A 77 -10.86 -2.78 13.44
C GLY A 77 -11.56 -2.12 12.25
N GLY A 78 -10.88 -1.31 11.44
CA GLY A 78 -11.19 -1.29 10.01
C GLY A 78 -11.49 0.06 9.41
N LEU A 79 -10.44 0.68 8.88
CA LEU A 79 -10.59 1.45 7.65
C LEU A 79 -9.36 1.23 6.75
N THR A 80 -8.89 0.00 6.69
CA THR A 80 -8.24 -0.51 5.48
C THR A 80 -9.36 -0.83 4.50
N TYR A 81 -9.76 0.16 3.69
CA TYR A 81 -10.62 -0.13 2.55
C TYR A 81 -9.79 -0.88 1.52
N PHE A 82 -9.94 -2.20 1.54
CA PHE A 82 -9.47 -3.10 0.50
C PHE A 82 -10.58 -3.20 -0.54
N SER A 83 -10.56 -2.33 -1.54
CA SER A 83 -11.41 -2.54 -2.71
C SER A 83 -10.62 -3.41 -3.68
N SER A 84 -10.77 -4.73 -3.49
CA SER A 84 -10.52 -5.72 -4.54
C SER A 84 -11.56 -5.62 -5.66
N ASP A 85 -12.70 -4.97 -5.40
CA ASP A 85 -13.82 -4.86 -6.33
C ASP A 85 -13.74 -3.60 -7.21
N ILE A 86 -12.86 -3.60 -8.20
CA ILE A 86 -13.02 -2.70 -9.36
C ILE A 86 -12.89 -3.38 -10.72
N LEU A 87 -12.80 -4.71 -10.79
CA LEU A 87 -12.94 -5.46 -12.04
C LEU A 87 -13.67 -6.79 -11.83
N PHE A 88 -14.97 -6.74 -11.52
CA PHE A 88 -16.01 -7.60 -12.11
C PHE A 88 -17.31 -6.79 -12.23
#